data_AF-A0A6G8U5S3-F1
#
_entry.id   AF-A0A6G8U5S3-F1
#
_cell.length_a   1.000
_cell.length_b   1.000
_cell.length_c   1.000
_cell.angle_alpha   90.00
_cell.angle_beta   90.00
_cell.angle_gamma   90.00
#
_symmetry.space_group_name_H-M   'P 1'
#
loop_
_entity.id
_entity.type
_entity.pdbx_description
1 polymer ?
#
loop_
_entity_poly.entity_id
_entity_poly.type
_entity_poly.pdbx_seq_one_letter_code
_entity_poly.pdbx_strand_id
1 'polypeptide(L)'
;MADGYGPLDHLRYRRGVSEPLSNLSQDAAETAAARVRRSVKSEARRASALEGGADAASMAAGLVPGAGIADVLGLLPDFGGGYQPSFGRNLMSGNYRDAALQTFGLGGDMMLATPLAALGMAAKGAREASRLPIAAGDTRVSTRFPTAVKATEDPLREHLSIGLNEMKADPETFAHNTSILSRAPGFRRLAEMAPDEAADAYINQAKGNMQFLYENSPEVMKTRAPLWYEGANRISDALASRWGIPRQSASAALAALSPQKDWFMNATLGERVGDIVMNNPRATSDMEAWIRSQPKVMAADNAEEMLRRISGQRLDQLNPKDAALFVRAFDEAHNTRNYRSILPEGDFGDWFTTQSGDPSKVAWGTFGDIGKAVSAIQSGGDMDTISRLLGEKHKVRSFYNNIEVPNDPRFGDVTADTHQVAAAQLRPLSGASEAVIQHLASGGPAGSVNSRSSAITGVKGTYGLVNDATRQFAEDAGLLGRAGQSATWEPVRELFPAKWKTAKNNAAVDDIWGAYDRGEIPIEQARKAIFDLAGGIGTPEWARSGIGASSPYQGSTYR
;
A
#
# COMPACT_ATOMS: atom_id res chain seq x y z
N MET A 1 -19.98 4.42 -63.24
CA MET A 1 -20.35 3.14 -63.87
C MET A 1 -20.66 2.20 -62.71
N ALA A 2 -21.91 2.13 -62.26
CA ALA A 2 -23.00 1.28 -62.80
C ALA A 2 -22.68 -0.20 -62.52
N ASP A 3 -23.45 -1.06 -61.85
CA ASP A 3 -24.84 -1.13 -61.34
C ASP A 3 -24.81 -2.21 -60.20
N GLY A 4 -25.73 -2.41 -59.25
CA GLY A 4 -27.19 -2.28 -59.20
C GLY A 4 -27.81 -3.65 -58.87
N TYR A 5 -28.86 -3.65 -58.03
CA TYR A 5 -29.83 -4.72 -57.67
C TYR A 5 -29.71 -5.46 -56.32
N GLY A 6 -30.72 -5.20 -55.46
CA GLY A 6 -31.06 -5.95 -54.25
C GLY A 6 -32.17 -7.00 -54.48
N PRO A 7 -33.15 -7.13 -53.57
CA PRO A 7 -33.22 -8.23 -52.60
C PRO A 7 -34.47 -9.10 -52.78
N LEU A 8 -34.47 -10.36 -52.30
CA LEU A 8 -35.71 -11.10 -52.04
C LEU A 8 -35.59 -12.05 -50.84
N ASP A 9 -36.67 -11.97 -50.06
CA ASP A 9 -36.97 -12.61 -48.79
C ASP A 9 -37.88 -13.85 -49.05
N HIS A 10 -38.11 -14.62 -47.97
CA HIS A 10 -39.13 -15.66 -47.76
C HIS A 10 -38.69 -17.12 -47.74
N LEU A 11 -38.56 -17.64 -46.51
CA LEU A 11 -39.21 -18.90 -46.11
C LEU A 11 -39.85 -18.71 -44.71
N ARG A 12 -41.17 -18.92 -44.64
CA ARG A 12 -42.01 -18.84 -43.43
C ARG A 12 -42.21 -20.21 -42.78
N TYR A 13 -42.63 -20.13 -41.50
CA TYR A 13 -43.28 -21.11 -40.59
C TYR A 13 -42.33 -21.88 -39.65
N ARG A 14 -42.49 -21.87 -38.31
CA ARG A 14 -43.70 -21.84 -37.46
C ARG A 14 -43.52 -21.02 -36.16
N ARG A 15 -44.63 -20.40 -35.73
CA ARG A 15 -44.85 -19.81 -34.39
C ARG A 15 -44.74 -20.88 -33.29
N GLY A 16 -43.98 -20.57 -32.24
CA GLY A 16 -44.06 -21.13 -30.90
C GLY A 16 -44.02 -19.97 -29.90
N VAL A 17 -44.90 -20.02 -28.91
CA VAL A 17 -45.33 -18.96 -27.99
C VAL A 17 -44.17 -18.24 -27.26
N SER A 18 -44.29 -16.92 -27.18
CA SER A 18 -43.44 -16.00 -26.40
C SER A 18 -43.88 -15.94 -24.94
N GLU A 19 -42.98 -16.24 -24.00
CA GLU A 19 -43.01 -15.71 -22.63
C GLU A 19 -41.70 -14.94 -22.33
N PRO A 20 -41.75 -13.79 -21.65
CA PRO A 20 -40.56 -12.99 -21.39
C PRO A 20 -39.72 -13.58 -20.24
N LEU A 21 -38.45 -13.86 -20.53
CA LEU A 21 -37.39 -14.21 -19.57
C LEU A 21 -37.00 -13.00 -18.70
N SER A 22 -37.90 -12.53 -17.83
CA SER A 22 -37.59 -11.49 -16.83
C SER A 22 -37.79 -11.91 -15.38
N ASN A 23 -38.27 -13.12 -15.10
CA ASN A 23 -38.61 -13.54 -13.73
C ASN A 23 -37.76 -14.69 -13.15
N LEU A 24 -36.84 -15.28 -13.92
CA LEU A 24 -36.01 -16.41 -13.43
C LEU A 24 -34.78 -16.00 -12.60
N SER A 25 -34.42 -14.71 -12.54
CA SER A 25 -33.24 -14.23 -11.79
C SER A 25 -33.55 -13.63 -10.42
N GLN A 26 -34.80 -13.23 -10.15
CA GLN A 26 -35.23 -12.78 -8.83
C GLN A 26 -35.56 -13.97 -7.91
N ASP A 27 -36.20 -15.01 -8.45
CA ASP A 27 -36.51 -16.24 -7.73
C ASP A 27 -35.27 -16.96 -7.20
N ALA A 28 -34.15 -16.94 -7.93
CA ALA A 28 -32.90 -17.55 -7.49
C ALA A 28 -32.27 -16.80 -6.29
N ALA A 29 -32.36 -15.47 -6.29
CA ALA A 29 -31.85 -14.62 -5.21
C ALA A 29 -32.74 -14.70 -3.96
N GLU A 30 -34.07 -14.73 -4.13
CA GLU A 30 -35.02 -14.94 -3.03
C GLU A 30 -34.93 -16.35 -2.46
N THR A 31 -34.70 -17.36 -3.30
CA THR A 31 -34.49 -18.75 -2.87
C THR A 31 -33.20 -18.90 -2.07
N ALA A 32 -32.12 -18.23 -2.45
CA ALA A 32 -30.88 -18.18 -1.69
C ALA A 32 -31.06 -17.47 -0.33
N ALA A 33 -31.74 -16.31 -0.32
CA ALA A 33 -32.05 -15.57 0.90
C ALA A 33 -32.97 -16.35 1.86
N ALA A 34 -33.94 -17.10 1.32
CA ALA A 34 -34.83 -17.97 2.09
C ALA A 34 -34.13 -19.21 2.66
N ARG A 35 -33.07 -19.70 2.00
CA ARG A 35 -32.23 -20.81 2.49
C ARG A 35 -31.37 -20.37 3.68
N VAL A 36 -30.79 -19.17 3.62
CA VAL A 36 -30.03 -18.56 4.71
C VAL A 36 -30.94 -18.29 5.92
N ARG A 37 -32.13 -17.70 5.73
CA ARG A 37 -33.10 -17.47 6.83
C ARG A 37 -33.56 -18.75 7.52
N ARG A 38 -33.66 -19.88 6.79
CA ARG A 38 -34.00 -21.20 7.36
C ARG A 38 -32.84 -21.81 8.16
N SER A 39 -31.60 -21.64 7.69
CA SER A 39 -30.39 -22.07 8.43
C SER A 39 -30.28 -21.35 9.77
N VAL A 40 -30.44 -20.02 9.77
CA VAL A 40 -30.37 -19.16 10.96
C VAL A 40 -31.42 -19.54 12.02
N LYS A 41 -32.66 -19.84 11.61
CA LYS A 41 -33.69 -20.31 12.55
C LYS A 41 -33.40 -21.70 13.14
N SER A 42 -32.65 -22.55 12.42
CA SER A 42 -32.30 -23.89 12.90
C SER A 42 -31.13 -23.88 13.88
N GLU A 43 -30.16 -22.97 13.70
CA GLU A 43 -29.02 -22.80 14.61
C GLU A 43 -29.40 -21.99 15.87
N ALA A 44 -30.26 -20.97 15.75
CA ALA A 44 -30.80 -20.25 16.91
C ALA A 44 -31.61 -21.17 17.84
N ARG A 45 -32.31 -22.18 17.28
CA ARG A 45 -33.01 -23.23 18.06
C ARG A 45 -32.05 -24.24 18.70
N ARG A 46 -30.86 -24.45 18.13
CA ARG A 46 -29.80 -25.28 18.74
C ARG A 46 -29.05 -24.53 19.83
N ALA A 47 -28.81 -23.24 19.68
CA ALA A 47 -28.18 -22.38 20.68
C ALA A 47 -29.08 -22.18 21.92
N SER A 48 -30.40 -21.99 21.71
CA SER A 48 -31.40 -21.92 22.79
C SER A 48 -31.55 -23.22 23.59
N ALA A 49 -31.03 -24.36 23.10
CA ALA A 49 -31.07 -25.65 23.78
C ALA A 49 -29.78 -25.97 24.58
N LEU A 50 -28.75 -25.11 24.50
CA LEU A 50 -27.44 -25.32 25.13
C LEU A 50 -27.16 -24.35 26.29
N GLU A 51 -28.03 -23.37 26.55
CA GLU A 51 -27.92 -22.50 27.73
C GLU A 51 -28.52 -23.16 28.97
N GLY A 52 -27.69 -23.96 29.63
CA GLY A 52 -27.98 -24.54 30.93
C GLY A 52 -26.74 -25.17 31.54
N GLY A 53 -25.83 -24.37 32.11
CA GLY A 53 -24.72 -24.89 32.91
C GLY A 53 -23.59 -23.90 33.16
N ALA A 54 -23.27 -23.69 34.43
CA ALA A 54 -22.29 -22.77 35.00
C ALA A 54 -20.87 -22.83 34.37
N ASP A 55 -20.34 -21.68 33.94
CA ASP A 55 -18.89 -21.42 33.78
C ASP A 55 -18.55 -19.91 33.68
N ALA A 56 -19.23 -19.08 34.49
CA ALA A 56 -18.97 -17.63 34.56
C ALA A 56 -18.08 -17.21 35.76
N ALA A 57 -17.56 -18.17 36.54
CA ALA A 57 -16.91 -17.91 37.83
C ALA A 57 -15.38 -18.13 37.86
N SER A 58 -14.75 -18.55 36.75
CA SER A 58 -13.31 -18.86 36.69
C SER A 58 -12.44 -17.80 36.02
N MET A 59 -13.02 -16.74 35.41
CA MET A 59 -12.25 -15.68 34.74
C MET A 59 -11.86 -14.49 35.64
N ALA A 60 -12.20 -14.50 36.93
CA ALA A 60 -12.00 -13.37 37.84
C ALA A 60 -10.76 -13.46 38.77
N ALA A 61 -9.91 -14.49 38.65
CA ALA A 61 -8.81 -14.75 39.60
C ALA A 61 -7.39 -14.44 39.08
N GLY A 62 -7.23 -13.75 37.95
CA GLY A 62 -5.93 -13.51 37.30
C GLY A 62 -5.28 -12.13 37.51
N LEU A 63 -5.90 -11.21 38.26
CA LEU A 63 -5.39 -9.84 38.45
C LEU A 63 -4.70 -9.70 39.81
N VAL A 64 -3.41 -10.05 39.87
CA VAL A 64 -2.51 -9.64 40.96
C VAL A 64 -1.62 -8.50 40.43
N PRO A 65 -1.71 -7.28 40.98
CA PRO A 65 -0.85 -6.16 40.58
C PRO A 65 0.51 -6.24 41.30
N GLY A 66 1.62 -6.11 40.56
CA GLY A 66 2.93 -5.84 41.14
C GLY A 66 4.14 -6.27 40.30
N ALA A 67 4.64 -5.38 39.42
CA ALA A 67 5.99 -5.48 38.85
C ALA A 67 6.59 -4.10 38.41
N GLY A 68 5.78 -3.11 38.04
CA GLY A 68 6.28 -1.90 37.34
C GLY A 68 7.08 -0.87 38.14
N ILE A 69 7.03 -0.85 39.48
CA ILE A 69 7.86 0.08 40.28
C ILE A 69 9.32 -0.41 40.40
N ALA A 70 9.56 -1.71 40.26
CA ALA A 70 10.89 -2.30 40.42
C ALA A 70 11.81 -2.04 39.21
N ASP A 71 11.25 -1.88 38.00
CA ASP A 71 11.99 -1.63 36.76
C ASP A 71 12.59 -0.21 36.68
N VAL A 72 11.95 0.76 37.33
CA VAL A 72 12.45 2.15 37.39
C VAL A 72 13.69 2.26 38.30
N LEU A 73 13.77 1.42 39.34
CA LEU A 73 14.81 1.48 40.37
C LEU A 73 15.91 0.41 40.23
N GLY A 74 15.74 -0.58 39.35
CA GLY A 74 16.76 -1.61 39.06
C GLY A 74 16.87 -2.69 40.14
N LEU A 75 15.75 -3.24 40.62
CA LEU A 75 15.73 -4.17 41.77
C LEU A 75 15.27 -5.61 41.45
N LEU A 76 15.22 -6.03 40.18
CA LEU A 76 14.94 -7.44 39.85
C LEU A 76 16.23 -8.25 39.64
N PRO A 77 16.34 -9.46 40.24
CA PRO A 77 17.43 -10.39 39.98
C PRO A 77 17.21 -11.12 38.64
N ASP A 78 18.27 -11.18 37.83
CA ASP A 78 18.40 -12.00 36.63
C ASP A 78 18.53 -13.50 37.03
N PHE A 79 18.14 -14.40 36.13
CA PHE A 79 18.22 -15.86 36.27
C PHE A 79 19.67 -16.38 36.45
N GLY A 80 20.68 -15.50 36.31
CA GLY A 80 22.08 -15.73 36.66
C GLY A 80 22.58 -15.13 37.99
N GLY A 81 21.71 -14.48 38.79
CA GLY A 81 22.05 -13.96 40.12
C GLY A 81 22.61 -12.53 40.19
N GLY A 82 22.29 -11.65 39.24
CA GLY A 82 22.68 -10.22 39.24
C GLY A 82 21.52 -9.26 39.00
N TYR A 83 21.69 -7.96 39.26
CA TYR A 83 20.64 -6.93 39.06
C TYR A 83 20.74 -6.28 37.67
N GLN A 84 19.61 -6.06 36.99
CA GLN A 84 19.59 -5.31 35.72
C GLN A 84 19.79 -3.80 35.92
N PRO A 85 20.50 -3.10 35.00
CA PRO A 85 20.62 -1.64 35.03
C PRO A 85 19.27 -0.94 34.83
N SER A 86 19.07 0.20 35.51
CA SER A 86 17.87 1.03 35.32
C SER A 86 17.82 1.67 33.93
N PHE A 87 16.62 2.05 33.49
CA PHE A 87 16.36 2.71 32.20
C PHE A 87 17.34 3.87 31.90
N GLY A 88 17.53 4.78 32.86
CA GLY A 88 18.45 5.91 32.70
C GLY A 88 19.91 5.48 32.53
N ARG A 89 20.31 4.36 33.12
CA ARG A 89 21.67 3.82 33.01
C ARG A 89 21.89 3.09 31.68
N ASN A 90 20.88 2.41 31.16
CA ASN A 90 20.90 1.81 29.81
C ASN A 90 20.98 2.89 28.72
N LEU A 91 20.25 4.00 28.89
CA LEU A 91 20.29 5.13 27.97
C LEU A 91 21.68 5.81 27.93
N MET A 92 22.28 6.06 29.10
CA MET A 92 23.61 6.66 29.20
C MET A 92 24.75 5.73 28.75
N SER A 93 24.52 4.41 28.74
CA SER A 93 25.54 3.42 28.37
C SER A 93 25.41 2.94 26.91
N GLY A 94 24.47 3.48 26.14
CA GLY A 94 24.26 3.10 24.72
C GLY A 94 23.54 1.77 24.50
N ASN A 95 22.91 1.19 25.53
CA ASN A 95 22.20 -0.08 25.46
C ASN A 95 20.73 0.13 25.06
N TYR A 96 20.51 0.64 23.85
CA TYR A 96 19.19 1.09 23.38
C TYR A 96 18.16 -0.03 23.21
N ARG A 97 18.60 -1.27 22.99
CA ARG A 97 17.72 -2.44 22.90
C ARG A 97 17.04 -2.74 24.24
N ASP A 98 17.80 -2.70 25.32
CA ASP A 98 17.28 -2.98 26.67
C ASP A 98 16.46 -1.81 27.20
N ALA A 99 16.83 -0.57 26.85
CA ALA A 99 16.00 0.61 27.12
C ALA A 99 14.66 0.57 26.37
N ALA A 100 14.64 0.06 25.12
CA ALA A 100 13.42 -0.12 24.35
C ALA A 100 12.51 -1.20 24.96
N LEU A 101 13.07 -2.35 25.38
CA LEU A 101 12.32 -3.38 26.11
C LEU A 101 11.72 -2.85 27.43
N GLN A 102 12.47 -2.06 28.19
CA GLN A 102 11.99 -1.42 29.42
C GLN A 102 10.89 -0.38 29.16
N THR A 103 10.84 0.20 27.96
CA THR A 103 9.78 1.15 27.55
C THR A 103 8.42 0.46 27.34
N PHE A 104 8.43 -0.79 26.87
CA PHE A 104 7.19 -1.56 26.70
C PHE A 104 6.54 -1.95 28.04
N GLY A 105 7.34 -2.14 29.10
CA GLY A 105 6.83 -2.33 30.47
C GLY A 105 6.15 -1.09 31.06
N LEU A 106 6.66 0.10 30.75
CA LEU A 106 6.09 1.38 31.21
C LEU A 106 4.75 1.73 30.53
N GLY A 107 4.51 1.22 29.32
CA GLY A 107 3.27 1.45 28.57
C GLY A 107 2.02 0.87 29.24
N GLY A 108 2.17 -0.23 30.00
CA GLY A 108 1.06 -0.87 30.72
C GLY A 108 0.58 -0.10 31.96
N ASP A 109 1.50 0.51 32.71
CA ASP A 109 1.18 1.10 34.01
C ASP A 109 0.86 2.62 33.95
N MET A 110 1.31 3.32 32.90
CA MET A 110 0.96 4.74 32.74
C MET A 110 -0.53 4.99 32.47
N MET A 111 -1.23 4.03 31.87
CA MET A 111 -2.68 4.13 31.61
C MET A 111 -3.54 4.03 32.88
N LEU A 112 -3.00 3.51 34.01
CA LEU A 112 -3.78 3.24 35.20
C LEU A 112 -3.66 4.28 36.32
N ALA A 113 -2.72 5.23 36.27
CA ALA A 113 -2.43 6.05 37.46
C ALA A 113 -2.09 7.55 37.26
N THR A 114 -2.15 8.14 36.06
CA THR A 114 -1.71 9.54 35.89
C THR A 114 -2.82 10.56 35.54
N PRO A 115 -2.82 11.76 36.16
CA PRO A 115 -3.75 12.83 35.79
C PRO A 115 -3.50 13.34 34.37
N LEU A 116 -4.54 13.81 33.68
CA LEU A 116 -4.52 14.29 32.28
C LEU A 116 -3.36 15.27 31.95
N ALA A 117 -2.90 16.07 32.91
CA ALA A 117 -1.78 17.00 32.70
C ALA A 117 -0.42 16.30 32.53
N ALA A 118 -0.23 15.15 33.19
CA ALA A 118 0.98 14.33 33.07
C ALA A 118 0.98 13.53 31.74
N LEU A 119 -0.20 13.11 31.25
CA LEU A 119 -0.37 12.59 29.89
C LEU A 119 0.03 13.62 28.83
N GLY A 120 -0.31 14.91 29.03
CA GLY A 120 0.10 15.99 28.14
C GLY A 120 1.62 16.24 28.11
N MET A 121 2.31 16.12 29.26
CA MET A 121 3.78 16.22 29.32
C MET A 121 4.47 14.94 28.82
N ALA A 122 3.91 13.76 29.07
CA ALA A 122 4.42 12.50 28.54
C ALA A 122 4.24 12.40 27.02
N ALA A 123 3.13 12.91 26.46
CA ALA A 123 2.95 13.05 25.02
C ALA A 123 3.92 14.08 24.41
N LYS A 124 4.28 15.13 25.15
CA LYS A 124 5.30 16.11 24.73
C LYS A 124 6.72 15.53 24.79
N GLY A 125 7.04 14.74 25.84
CA GLY A 125 8.31 14.02 25.98
C GLY A 125 8.45 12.84 25.01
N ALA A 126 7.36 12.14 24.70
CA ALA A 126 7.31 11.12 23.65
C ALA A 126 7.41 11.74 22.24
N ARG A 127 6.88 12.95 22.02
CA ARG A 127 7.12 13.77 20.82
C ARG A 127 8.57 14.24 20.69
N GLU A 128 9.25 14.50 21.80
CA GLU A 128 10.69 14.77 21.80
C GLU A 128 11.50 13.49 21.56
N ALA A 129 11.02 12.32 22.00
CA ALA A 129 11.63 11.01 21.71
C ALA A 129 11.38 10.50 20.27
N SER A 130 10.39 11.05 19.53
CA SER A 130 10.06 10.62 18.16
C SER A 130 10.86 11.31 17.05
N ARG A 131 11.82 12.19 17.40
CA ARG A 131 12.64 12.95 16.44
C ARG A 131 14.07 12.41 16.40
N LEU A 132 14.20 11.19 15.90
CA LEU A 132 15.51 10.58 15.75
C LEU A 132 16.30 11.32 14.65
N PRO A 133 17.49 11.89 14.95
CA PRO A 133 18.30 12.53 13.93
C PRO A 133 18.73 11.50 12.88
N ILE A 134 18.81 11.94 11.62
CA ILE A 134 19.31 11.10 10.52
C ILE A 134 20.83 11.02 10.65
N ALA A 135 21.34 9.82 10.89
CA ALA A 135 22.77 9.59 11.00
C ALA A 135 23.46 9.68 9.62
N ALA A 136 24.74 10.05 9.61
CA ALA A 136 25.53 10.04 8.39
C ALA A 136 25.58 8.63 7.79
N GLY A 137 25.28 8.51 6.50
CA GLY A 137 25.21 7.23 5.79
C GLY A 137 23.87 6.50 5.88
N ASP A 138 22.90 7.01 6.65
CA ASP A 138 21.54 6.47 6.64
C ASP A 138 20.83 6.83 5.33
N THR A 139 20.36 5.81 4.61
CA THR A 139 19.69 5.97 3.31
C THR A 139 18.17 5.94 3.42
N ARG A 140 17.59 5.80 4.62
CA ARG A 140 16.15 5.92 4.85
C ARG A 140 15.72 7.38 4.76
N VAL A 141 14.59 7.64 4.12
CA VAL A 141 13.94 8.97 4.11
C VAL A 141 12.73 9.03 5.04
N SER A 142 12.39 10.22 5.49
CA SER A 142 11.13 10.46 6.21
C SER A 142 9.90 10.13 5.36
N THR A 143 8.89 9.50 5.97
CA THR A 143 7.63 9.19 5.28
C THR A 143 6.65 10.36 5.31
N ARG A 144 6.77 11.27 6.29
CA ARG A 144 6.15 12.61 6.25
C ARG A 144 7.12 13.65 5.70
N PHE A 145 6.57 14.67 5.03
CA PHE A 145 7.36 15.77 4.49
C PHE A 145 6.62 17.11 4.73
N PRO A 146 6.73 17.70 5.94
CA PRO A 146 6.16 19.02 6.20
C PRO A 146 6.87 20.08 5.35
N THR A 147 6.09 21.03 4.82
CA THR A 147 6.57 22.06 3.88
C THR A 147 6.16 23.48 4.25
N ALA A 148 5.29 23.65 5.25
CA ALA A 148 4.89 24.97 5.70
C ALA A 148 6.07 25.70 6.36
N VAL A 149 6.13 27.02 6.19
CA VAL A 149 7.08 27.89 6.90
C VAL A 149 6.99 27.73 8.42
N LYS A 150 5.80 27.39 8.93
CA LYS A 150 5.53 27.16 10.36
C LYS A 150 5.79 25.71 10.82
N ALA A 151 6.30 24.84 9.95
CA ALA A 151 6.69 23.48 10.36
C ALA A 151 7.80 23.53 11.42
N THR A 152 7.76 22.60 12.37
CA THR A 152 8.72 22.53 13.49
C THR A 152 9.62 21.30 13.43
N GLU A 153 9.52 20.53 12.34
CA GLU A 153 10.22 19.27 12.10
C GLU A 153 10.91 19.39 10.74
N ASP A 154 12.16 18.92 10.65
CA ASP A 154 12.92 18.91 9.39
C ASP A 154 12.99 17.48 8.81
N PRO A 155 12.26 17.18 7.71
CA PRO A 155 12.24 15.84 7.14
C PRO A 155 13.56 15.40 6.50
N LEU A 156 14.55 16.30 6.39
CA LEU A 156 15.89 16.01 5.88
C LEU A 156 16.91 15.75 6.99
N ARG A 157 16.54 16.04 8.24
CA ARG A 157 17.46 15.95 9.39
C ARG A 157 16.92 15.05 10.49
N GLU A 158 15.62 14.80 10.50
CA GLU A 158 14.93 13.95 11.45
C GLU A 158 14.19 12.83 10.70
N HIS A 159 14.18 11.62 11.25
CA HIS A 159 13.35 10.53 10.77
C HIS A 159 11.89 10.72 11.19
N LEU A 160 11.07 11.26 10.29
CA LEU A 160 9.64 11.43 10.51
C LEU A 160 8.86 10.24 9.94
N SER A 161 7.99 9.67 10.77
CA SER A 161 7.08 8.59 10.37
C SER A 161 5.62 9.07 10.36
N ILE A 162 4.75 8.38 9.62
CA ILE A 162 3.32 8.63 9.60
C ILE A 162 2.59 7.54 10.40
N GLY A 163 1.76 7.95 11.35
CA GLY A 163 0.88 7.12 12.15
C GLY A 163 -0.22 7.97 12.81
N LEU A 164 -0.96 7.35 13.73
CA LEU A 164 -2.06 7.96 14.46
C LEU A 164 -1.59 9.17 15.28
N ASN A 165 -0.44 9.08 15.94
CA ASN A 165 0.12 10.16 16.75
C ASN A 165 0.40 11.43 15.93
N GLU A 166 0.93 11.26 14.72
CA GLU A 166 1.19 12.39 13.83
C GLU A 166 -0.08 12.94 13.21
N MET A 167 -1.09 12.09 12.99
CA MET A 167 -2.42 12.57 12.58
C MET A 167 -3.07 13.43 13.68
N LYS A 168 -2.99 13.01 14.96
CA LYS A 168 -3.49 13.78 16.13
C LYS A 168 -2.78 15.12 16.32
N ALA A 169 -1.64 15.34 15.67
CA ALA A 169 -0.88 16.56 15.80
C ALA A 169 -1.57 17.81 15.23
N ASP A 170 -2.56 17.61 14.35
CA ASP A 170 -3.42 18.65 13.81
C ASP A 170 -4.88 18.27 14.14
N PRO A 171 -5.43 18.69 15.30
CA PRO A 171 -6.71 18.20 15.79
C PRO A 171 -7.90 18.46 14.86
N GLU A 172 -7.89 19.58 14.13
CA GLU A 172 -8.95 19.91 13.17
C GLU A 172 -8.89 18.97 11.95
N THR A 173 -7.69 18.77 11.40
CA THR A 173 -7.48 17.81 10.31
C THR A 173 -7.81 16.39 10.75
N PHE A 174 -7.42 16.00 11.96
CA PHE A 174 -7.70 14.70 12.54
C PHE A 174 -9.21 14.46 12.70
N ALA A 175 -9.92 15.37 13.36
CA ALA A 175 -11.37 15.25 13.57
C ALA A 175 -12.14 15.16 12.24
N HIS A 176 -11.75 15.96 11.24
CA HIS A 176 -12.33 15.83 9.90
C HIS A 176 -12.06 14.45 9.30
N ASN A 177 -10.80 14.02 9.29
CA ASN A 177 -10.37 12.78 8.65
C ASN A 177 -10.95 11.52 9.32
N THR A 178 -11.20 11.54 10.63
CA THR A 178 -11.86 10.42 11.33
C THR A 178 -13.37 10.44 11.11
N SER A 179 -14.00 11.62 11.05
CA SER A 179 -15.45 11.72 10.84
C SER A 179 -15.90 11.11 9.51
N ILE A 180 -15.09 11.25 8.45
CA ILE A 180 -15.41 10.76 7.10
C ILE A 180 -15.29 9.24 6.97
N LEU A 181 -14.61 8.56 7.91
CA LEU A 181 -14.48 7.09 7.88
C LEU A 181 -15.84 6.40 7.98
N SER A 182 -16.77 7.00 8.71
CA SER A 182 -18.14 6.49 8.91
C SER A 182 -18.96 6.38 7.62
N ARG A 183 -18.49 7.02 6.53
CA ARG A 183 -19.12 6.96 5.20
C ARG A 183 -18.83 5.64 4.48
N ALA A 184 -17.79 4.92 4.89
CA ALA A 184 -17.48 3.62 4.32
C ALA A 184 -18.42 2.54 4.91
N PRO A 185 -19.02 1.67 4.06
CA PRO A 185 -19.74 0.49 4.52
C PRO A 185 -18.92 -0.32 5.53
N GLY A 186 -19.56 -0.69 6.64
CA GLY A 186 -18.96 -1.45 7.74
C GLY A 186 -18.35 -0.58 8.83
N PHE A 187 -18.42 0.74 8.71
CA PHE A 187 -17.87 1.70 9.66
C PHE A 187 -18.90 2.74 10.14
N ARG A 188 -20.21 2.54 9.90
CA ARG A 188 -21.23 3.54 10.21
C ARG A 188 -21.22 3.95 11.69
N ARG A 189 -20.94 3.00 12.60
CA ARG A 189 -20.85 3.23 14.06
C ARG A 189 -19.83 4.30 14.46
N LEU A 190 -18.83 4.56 13.61
CA LEU A 190 -17.81 5.58 13.90
C LEU A 190 -18.38 7.01 13.94
N ALA A 191 -19.55 7.24 13.35
CA ALA A 191 -20.20 8.56 13.35
C ALA A 191 -20.63 9.03 14.76
N GLU A 192 -20.80 8.09 15.69
CA GLU A 192 -21.25 8.34 17.06
C GLU A 192 -20.09 8.42 18.07
N MET A 193 -18.86 8.26 17.59
CA MET A 193 -17.65 8.19 18.42
C MET A 193 -16.89 9.52 18.41
N ALA A 194 -16.17 9.79 19.49
CA ALA A 194 -15.17 10.86 19.49
C ALA A 194 -14.04 10.55 18.49
N PRO A 195 -13.33 11.54 17.93
CA PRO A 195 -12.29 11.33 16.92
C PRO A 195 -11.23 10.29 17.28
N ASP A 196 -10.75 10.28 18.53
CA ASP A 196 -9.77 9.30 19.00
C ASP A 196 -10.34 7.87 19.02
N GLU A 197 -11.54 7.71 19.60
CA GLU A 197 -12.24 6.43 19.66
C GLU A 197 -12.58 5.90 18.26
N ALA A 198 -13.02 6.78 17.36
CA ALA A 198 -13.31 6.43 15.97
C ALA A 198 -12.06 5.94 15.23
N ALA A 199 -10.90 6.57 15.47
CA ALA A 199 -9.63 6.15 14.89
C ALA A 199 -9.19 4.78 15.41
N ASP A 200 -9.25 4.56 16.73
CA ASP A 200 -8.88 3.29 17.34
C ASP A 200 -9.83 2.16 16.89
N ALA A 201 -11.14 2.44 16.83
CA ALA A 201 -12.14 1.50 16.34
C ALA A 201 -11.92 1.14 14.85
N TYR A 202 -11.54 2.11 14.01
CA TYR A 202 -11.17 1.85 12.61
C TYR A 202 -9.90 0.99 12.52
N ILE A 203 -8.85 1.34 13.26
CA ILE A 203 -7.56 0.63 13.27
C ILE A 203 -7.77 -0.82 13.69
N ASN A 204 -8.52 -1.07 14.76
CA ASN A 204 -8.81 -2.41 15.27
C ASN A 204 -9.58 -3.27 14.26
N GLN A 205 -10.62 -2.71 13.64
CA GLN A 205 -11.37 -3.41 12.60
C GLN A 205 -10.52 -3.70 11.37
N ALA A 206 -9.69 -2.74 10.94
CA ALA A 206 -8.79 -2.90 9.80
C ALA A 206 -7.72 -3.96 10.06
N LYS A 207 -7.10 -3.95 11.25
CA LYS A 207 -6.18 -4.98 11.73
C LYS A 207 -6.83 -6.36 11.65
N GLY A 208 -8.03 -6.52 12.21
CA GLY A 208 -8.74 -7.80 12.17
C GLY A 208 -9.12 -8.27 10.76
N ASN A 209 -9.43 -7.34 9.84
CA ASN A 209 -9.66 -7.69 8.42
C ASN A 209 -8.39 -8.23 7.75
N MET A 210 -7.24 -7.61 8.02
CA MET A 210 -5.93 -8.04 7.52
C MET A 210 -5.51 -9.37 8.13
N GLN A 211 -5.73 -9.57 9.43
CA GLN A 211 -5.50 -10.83 10.11
C GLN A 211 -6.35 -11.96 9.51
N PHE A 212 -7.65 -11.73 9.32
CA PHE A 212 -8.54 -12.70 8.68
C PHE A 212 -8.06 -13.07 7.27
N LEU A 213 -7.65 -12.09 6.46
CA LEU A 213 -7.07 -12.35 5.13
C LEU A 213 -5.82 -13.21 5.23
N TYR A 214 -4.87 -12.84 6.09
CA TYR A 214 -3.62 -13.56 6.27
C TYR A 214 -3.87 -15.00 6.70
N GLU A 215 -4.70 -15.23 7.72
CA GLU A 215 -5.00 -16.57 8.25
C GLU A 215 -5.63 -17.49 7.20
N ASN A 216 -6.50 -16.94 6.34
CA ASN A 216 -7.16 -17.67 5.24
C ASN A 216 -6.35 -17.72 3.94
N SER A 217 -5.13 -17.17 3.92
CA SER A 217 -4.28 -17.17 2.73
C SER A 217 -3.63 -18.53 2.50
N PRO A 218 -3.42 -18.93 1.22
CA PRO A 218 -2.60 -20.08 0.88
C PRO A 218 -1.18 -19.99 1.48
N GLU A 219 -0.63 -21.12 1.90
CA GLU A 219 0.69 -21.17 2.58
C GLU A 219 1.82 -20.59 1.72
N VAL A 220 1.76 -20.80 0.40
CA VAL A 220 2.72 -20.22 -0.54
C VAL A 220 2.72 -18.68 -0.52
N MET A 221 1.57 -18.05 -0.24
CA MET A 221 1.51 -16.59 -0.07
C MET A 221 2.06 -16.15 1.28
N LYS A 222 1.74 -16.87 2.36
CA LYS A 222 2.25 -16.56 3.69
C LYS A 222 3.78 -16.60 3.75
N THR A 223 4.39 -17.53 3.00
CA THR A 223 5.84 -17.74 2.98
C THR A 223 6.57 -16.85 1.97
N ARG A 224 6.03 -16.65 0.77
CA ARG A 224 6.74 -15.94 -0.30
C ARG A 224 6.33 -14.48 -0.46
N ALA A 225 5.06 -14.12 -0.28
CA ALA A 225 4.63 -12.73 -0.44
C ALA A 225 5.36 -11.75 0.50
N PRO A 226 5.72 -12.08 1.76
CA PRO A 226 6.56 -11.23 2.60
C PRO A 226 7.87 -10.77 1.96
N LEU A 227 8.41 -11.54 1.00
CA LEU A 227 9.71 -11.31 0.38
C LEU A 227 9.71 -10.23 -0.70
N TRP A 228 8.54 -9.75 -1.15
CA TRP A 228 8.43 -8.80 -2.28
C TRP A 228 9.41 -7.62 -2.22
N TYR A 229 9.61 -7.04 -1.04
CA TYR A 229 10.52 -5.92 -0.85
C TYR A 229 11.99 -6.32 -0.72
N GLU A 230 12.30 -7.52 -0.25
CA GLU A 230 13.65 -8.09 -0.36
C GLU A 230 13.99 -8.37 -1.82
N GLY A 231 13.03 -8.87 -2.60
CA GLY A 231 13.16 -9.00 -4.04
C GLY A 231 13.36 -7.66 -4.74
N ALA A 232 12.58 -6.64 -4.39
CA ALA A 232 12.74 -5.29 -4.91
C ALA A 232 14.10 -4.67 -4.54
N ASN A 233 14.58 -4.90 -3.32
CA ASN A 233 15.90 -4.49 -2.88
C ASN A 233 17.01 -5.17 -3.69
N ARG A 234 16.91 -6.47 -3.93
CA ARG A 234 17.84 -7.26 -4.75
C ARG A 234 17.85 -6.79 -6.21
N ILE A 235 16.70 -6.44 -6.76
CA ILE A 235 16.60 -5.83 -8.09
C ILE A 235 17.30 -4.46 -8.09
N SER A 236 17.01 -3.60 -7.12
CA SER A 236 17.65 -2.27 -6.99
C SER A 236 19.17 -2.39 -6.88
N ASP A 237 19.68 -3.34 -6.10
CA ASP A 237 21.10 -3.61 -5.94
C ASP A 237 21.77 -4.11 -7.23
N ALA A 238 21.13 -5.02 -7.96
CA ALA A 238 21.61 -5.50 -9.24
C ALA A 238 21.68 -4.38 -10.29
N LEU A 239 20.67 -3.51 -10.33
CA LEU A 239 20.64 -2.36 -11.21
C LEU A 239 21.72 -1.34 -10.84
N ALA A 240 21.84 -1.02 -9.54
CA ALA A 240 22.87 -0.12 -9.03
C ALA A 240 24.29 -0.61 -9.37
N SER A 241 24.54 -1.90 -9.19
CA SER A 241 25.80 -2.56 -9.53
C SER A 241 26.10 -2.49 -11.03
N ARG A 242 25.09 -2.75 -11.88
CA ARG A 242 25.21 -2.67 -13.35
C ARG A 242 25.53 -1.25 -13.82
N TRP A 243 24.94 -0.26 -13.18
CA TRP A 243 25.07 1.15 -13.53
C TRP A 243 26.29 1.81 -12.88
N GLY A 244 26.88 1.20 -11.85
CA GLY A 244 27.97 1.82 -11.09
C GLY A 244 27.51 3.04 -10.29
N ILE A 245 26.28 3.02 -9.75
CA ILE A 245 25.72 4.10 -8.93
C ILE A 245 25.36 3.58 -7.53
N PRO A 246 25.22 4.47 -6.52
CA PRO A 246 24.72 4.05 -5.21
C PRO A 246 23.28 3.50 -5.28
N ARG A 247 22.98 2.46 -4.48
CA ARG A 247 21.69 1.77 -4.51
C ARG A 247 20.52 2.68 -4.19
N GLN A 248 20.70 3.66 -3.30
CA GLN A 248 19.68 4.66 -3.00
C GLN A 248 19.23 5.45 -4.25
N SER A 249 20.10 5.67 -5.23
CA SER A 249 19.71 6.32 -6.49
C SER A 249 18.84 5.40 -7.35
N ALA A 250 19.16 4.11 -7.44
CA ALA A 250 18.35 3.12 -8.14
C ALA A 250 16.98 2.91 -7.45
N SER A 251 16.98 2.79 -6.11
CA SER A 251 15.77 2.68 -5.28
C SER A 251 14.86 3.89 -5.46
N ALA A 252 15.44 5.10 -5.51
CA ALA A 252 14.71 6.34 -5.77
C ALA A 252 14.12 6.41 -7.18
N ALA A 253 14.82 5.93 -8.20
CA ALA A 253 14.31 5.88 -9.57
C ALA A 253 13.11 4.92 -9.70
N LEU A 254 13.21 3.72 -9.11
CA LEU A 254 12.10 2.77 -9.03
C LEU A 254 10.90 3.38 -8.31
N ALA A 255 11.13 4.02 -7.15
CA ALA A 255 10.07 4.65 -6.38
C ALA A 255 9.39 5.81 -7.11
N ALA A 256 10.15 6.66 -7.79
CA ALA A 256 9.65 7.80 -8.57
C ALA A 256 8.71 7.37 -9.71
N LEU A 257 8.93 6.19 -10.30
CA LEU A 257 8.10 5.64 -11.38
C LEU A 257 6.88 4.86 -10.88
N SER A 258 6.67 4.74 -9.56
CA SER A 258 5.61 3.93 -8.95
C SER A 258 4.19 4.52 -8.95
N PRO A 259 3.96 5.85 -9.15
CA PRO A 259 2.60 6.37 -9.21
C PRO A 259 1.75 5.66 -10.27
N GLN A 260 0.61 5.09 -9.85
CA GLN A 260 -0.37 4.40 -10.70
C GLN A 260 0.24 3.33 -11.63
N LYS A 261 1.30 2.64 -11.19
CA LYS A 261 1.99 1.62 -11.97
C LYS A 261 1.93 0.27 -11.26
N ASP A 262 1.69 -0.78 -12.04
CA ASP A 262 1.92 -2.15 -11.62
C ASP A 262 3.41 -2.39 -11.34
N TRP A 263 3.74 -3.29 -10.40
CA TRP A 263 5.12 -3.53 -9.99
C TRP A 263 6.01 -4.04 -11.12
N PHE A 264 5.53 -4.96 -11.96
CA PHE A 264 6.34 -5.52 -13.06
C PHE A 264 6.65 -4.45 -14.10
N MET A 265 5.64 -3.63 -14.42
CA MET A 265 5.83 -2.46 -15.27
C MET A 265 6.76 -1.41 -14.63
N ASN A 266 6.68 -1.19 -13.31
CA ASN A 266 7.53 -0.24 -12.62
C ASN A 266 9.01 -0.64 -12.69
N ALA A 267 9.32 -1.88 -12.35
CA ALA A 267 10.68 -2.39 -12.36
C ALA A 267 11.30 -2.32 -13.76
N THR A 268 10.56 -2.70 -14.81
CA THR A 268 11.07 -2.58 -16.18
C THR A 268 11.26 -1.13 -16.62
N LEU A 269 10.37 -0.22 -16.23
CA LEU A 269 10.56 1.21 -16.52
C LEU A 269 11.81 1.74 -15.81
N GLY A 270 12.03 1.34 -14.55
CA GLY A 270 13.25 1.69 -13.81
C GLY A 270 14.51 1.20 -14.51
N GLU A 271 14.54 -0.07 -14.92
CA GLU A 271 15.66 -0.64 -15.67
C GLU A 271 15.90 0.12 -16.98
N ARG A 272 14.85 0.37 -17.77
CA ARG A 272 14.95 1.10 -19.05
C ARG A 272 15.45 2.52 -18.87
N VAL A 273 14.95 3.26 -17.89
CA VAL A 273 15.41 4.64 -17.61
C VAL A 273 16.90 4.61 -17.25
N GLY A 274 17.32 3.75 -16.34
CA GLY A 274 18.73 3.68 -15.94
C GLY A 274 19.64 3.23 -17.07
N ASP A 275 19.27 2.20 -17.84
CA ASP A 275 20.04 1.77 -19.00
C ASP A 275 20.22 2.88 -20.04
N ILE A 276 19.20 3.72 -20.27
CA ILE A 276 19.27 4.85 -21.20
C ILE A 276 20.11 5.99 -20.61
N VAL A 277 19.88 6.36 -19.36
CA VAL A 277 20.62 7.44 -18.67
C VAL A 277 22.11 7.13 -18.59
N MET A 278 22.46 5.90 -18.20
CA MET A 278 23.86 5.50 -18.01
C MET A 278 24.62 5.30 -19.31
N ASN A 279 23.95 4.84 -20.39
CA ASN A 279 24.56 4.81 -21.72
C ASN A 279 24.70 6.22 -22.32
N ASN A 280 23.87 7.18 -21.88
CA ASN A 280 23.88 8.57 -22.29
C ASN A 280 24.00 8.76 -23.82
N PRO A 281 23.02 8.23 -24.58
CA PRO A 281 23.06 8.25 -26.03
C PRO A 281 22.82 9.66 -26.58
N ARG A 282 23.09 9.83 -27.87
CA ARG A 282 22.73 11.04 -28.63
C ARG A 282 21.36 10.86 -29.25
N ALA A 283 20.58 11.95 -29.33
CA ALA A 283 19.29 11.95 -30.03
C ALA A 283 19.44 11.49 -31.50
N THR A 284 18.53 10.64 -31.96
CA THR A 284 18.52 10.08 -33.31
C THR A 284 17.33 10.59 -34.13
N SER A 285 17.39 10.43 -35.45
CA SER A 285 16.27 10.74 -36.35
C SER A 285 15.01 9.91 -36.03
N ASP A 286 15.18 8.67 -35.56
CA ASP A 286 14.07 7.78 -35.22
C ASP A 286 13.32 8.29 -33.99
N MET A 287 14.04 8.88 -33.03
CA MET A 287 13.42 9.56 -31.89
C MET A 287 12.63 10.79 -32.32
N GLU A 288 13.17 11.60 -33.24
CA GLU A 288 12.44 12.77 -33.76
C GLU A 288 11.17 12.35 -34.51
N ALA A 289 11.26 11.31 -35.35
CA ALA A 289 10.11 10.72 -36.03
C ALA A 289 9.07 10.22 -35.02
N TRP A 290 9.51 9.52 -33.97
CA TRP A 290 8.61 9.08 -32.89
C TRP A 290 7.94 10.28 -32.22
N ILE A 291 8.68 11.31 -31.79
CA ILE A 291 8.11 12.49 -31.11
C ILE A 291 7.08 13.17 -32.00
N ARG A 292 7.39 13.40 -33.28
CA ARG A 292 6.47 14.00 -34.26
C ARG A 292 5.21 13.17 -34.48
N SER A 293 5.29 11.84 -34.32
CA SER A 293 4.13 10.96 -34.40
C SER A 293 3.20 11.02 -33.17
N GLN A 294 3.62 11.62 -32.06
CA GLN A 294 2.84 11.69 -30.82
C GLN A 294 1.92 12.92 -30.79
N PRO A 295 0.59 12.79 -31.02
CA PRO A 295 -0.28 13.95 -31.14
C PRO A 295 -0.36 14.76 -29.84
N LYS A 296 -0.33 14.10 -28.68
CA LYS A 296 -0.36 14.76 -27.37
C LYS A 296 0.91 15.57 -27.09
N VAL A 297 2.06 15.17 -27.63
CA VAL A 297 3.31 15.91 -27.47
C VAL A 297 3.32 17.09 -28.43
N MET A 298 2.93 16.86 -29.69
CA MET A 298 2.90 17.89 -30.73
C MET A 298 1.80 18.94 -30.55
N ALA A 299 0.79 18.67 -29.72
CA ALA A 299 -0.23 19.63 -29.35
C ALA A 299 0.23 20.70 -28.34
N ALA A 300 1.42 20.56 -27.73
CA ALA A 300 1.95 21.57 -26.82
C ALA A 300 2.47 22.79 -27.61
N ASP A 301 2.18 24.01 -27.14
CA ASP A 301 2.58 25.27 -27.80
C ASP A 301 4.10 25.37 -28.06
N ASN A 302 4.91 24.71 -27.24
CA ASN A 302 6.36 24.71 -27.33
C ASN A 302 6.96 23.42 -27.93
N ALA A 303 6.16 22.58 -28.61
CA ALA A 303 6.61 21.28 -29.13
C ALA A 303 7.83 21.37 -30.07
N GLU A 304 7.83 22.31 -31.01
CA GLU A 304 8.96 22.50 -31.95
C GLU A 304 10.20 23.10 -31.27
N GLU A 305 10.03 23.86 -30.19
CA GLU A 305 11.17 24.32 -29.38
C GLU A 305 11.78 23.14 -28.61
N MET A 306 10.94 22.32 -27.97
CA MET A 306 11.37 21.13 -27.25
C MET A 306 12.10 20.14 -28.16
N LEU A 307 11.60 19.92 -29.38
CA LEU A 307 12.28 19.14 -30.41
C LEU A 307 13.67 19.71 -30.75
N ARG A 308 13.78 21.03 -30.96
CA ARG A 308 15.06 21.68 -31.23
C ARG A 308 16.05 21.57 -30.07
N ARG A 309 15.58 21.58 -28.82
CA ARG A 309 16.43 21.38 -27.64
C ARG A 309 16.93 19.95 -27.50
N ILE A 310 16.17 18.96 -27.98
CA ILE A 310 16.54 17.54 -27.93
C ILE A 310 17.44 17.15 -29.11
N SER A 311 17.16 17.69 -30.30
CA SER A 311 17.83 17.31 -31.55
C SER A 311 19.35 17.45 -31.44
N GLY A 312 20.07 16.38 -31.79
CA GLY A 312 21.52 16.32 -31.76
C GLY A 312 22.17 16.35 -30.37
N GLN A 313 21.42 16.55 -29.28
CA GLN A 313 21.97 16.58 -27.92
C GLN A 313 22.17 15.18 -27.34
N ARG A 314 23.03 15.10 -26.30
CA ARG A 314 23.11 13.94 -25.41
C ARG A 314 22.17 14.11 -24.22
N LEU A 315 21.75 13.01 -23.62
CA LEU A 315 20.80 13.01 -22.51
C LEU A 315 21.29 13.84 -21.31
N ASP A 316 22.57 13.75 -20.95
CA ASP A 316 23.18 14.49 -19.83
C ASP A 316 23.23 16.01 -20.04
N GLN A 317 22.99 16.49 -21.26
CA GLN A 317 22.96 17.91 -21.60
C GLN A 317 21.55 18.51 -21.46
N LEU A 318 20.55 17.68 -21.17
CA LEU A 318 19.15 18.08 -21.12
C LEU A 318 18.69 18.41 -19.71
N ASN A 319 17.78 19.38 -19.60
CA ASN A 319 17.04 19.58 -18.35
C ASN A 319 16.10 18.39 -18.08
N PRO A 320 15.60 18.20 -16.85
CA PRO A 320 14.80 17.02 -16.49
C PRO A 320 13.54 16.80 -17.34
N LYS A 321 12.89 17.86 -17.84
CA LYS A 321 11.69 17.73 -18.68
C LYS A 321 12.04 17.22 -20.08
N ASP A 322 13.09 17.77 -20.69
CA ASP A 322 13.55 17.34 -22.01
C ASP A 322 14.18 15.95 -21.93
N ALA A 323 14.92 15.65 -20.86
CA ALA A 323 15.47 14.31 -20.60
C ALA A 323 14.34 13.27 -20.46
N ALA A 324 13.21 13.62 -19.83
CA ALA A 324 12.07 12.71 -19.73
C ALA A 324 11.46 12.35 -21.10
N LEU A 325 11.29 13.34 -21.99
CA LEU A 325 10.82 13.08 -23.35
C LEU A 325 11.86 12.29 -24.14
N PHE A 326 13.13 12.66 -24.02
CA PHE A 326 14.25 11.96 -24.65
C PHE A 326 14.25 10.47 -24.28
N VAL A 327 14.17 10.15 -22.98
CA VAL A 327 14.22 8.76 -22.49
C VAL A 327 13.09 7.94 -23.08
N ARG A 328 11.86 8.47 -23.05
CA ARG A 328 10.71 7.77 -23.61
C ARG A 328 10.82 7.60 -25.13
N ALA A 329 11.25 8.64 -25.85
CA ALA A 329 11.44 8.58 -27.29
C ALA A 329 12.53 7.57 -27.68
N PHE A 330 13.64 7.54 -26.94
CA PHE A 330 14.71 6.57 -27.16
C PHE A 330 14.21 5.15 -26.93
N ASP A 331 13.51 4.89 -25.82
CA ASP A 331 13.00 3.56 -25.51
C ASP A 331 12.00 3.06 -26.56
N GLU A 332 10.99 3.87 -26.89
CA GLU A 332 9.94 3.46 -27.83
C GLU A 332 10.42 3.39 -29.29
N ALA A 333 11.52 4.06 -29.65
CA ALA A 333 12.12 3.97 -30.98
C ALA A 333 13.05 2.75 -31.14
N HIS A 334 13.72 2.29 -30.08
CA HIS A 334 14.81 1.30 -30.20
C HIS A 334 14.58 0.00 -29.43
N ASN A 335 13.67 -0.05 -28.47
CA ASN A 335 13.44 -1.24 -27.64
C ASN A 335 12.05 -1.85 -27.88
N THR A 336 11.94 -3.17 -27.68
CA THR A 336 10.62 -3.79 -27.56
C THR A 336 9.91 -3.27 -26.31
N ARG A 337 8.58 -3.31 -26.29
CA ARG A 337 7.78 -2.91 -25.13
C ARG A 337 7.42 -4.07 -24.20
N ASN A 338 7.94 -5.26 -24.47
CA ASN A 338 7.63 -6.44 -23.67
C ASN A 338 8.33 -6.35 -22.31
N TYR A 339 7.78 -7.03 -21.31
CA TYR A 339 8.39 -7.11 -19.98
C TYR A 339 8.12 -8.45 -19.31
N ARG A 340 9.00 -8.85 -18.40
CA ARG A 340 8.90 -10.10 -17.64
C ARG A 340 8.07 -9.95 -16.38
N SER A 341 7.50 -11.07 -15.94
CA SER A 341 6.99 -11.23 -14.58
C SER A 341 8.16 -11.16 -13.58
N ILE A 342 7.85 -10.83 -12.33
CA ILE A 342 8.82 -10.77 -11.24
C ILE A 342 8.30 -11.66 -10.11
N LEU A 343 9.18 -12.45 -9.51
CA LEU A 343 8.86 -13.28 -8.35
C LEU A 343 9.07 -12.50 -7.04
N PRO A 344 8.42 -12.88 -5.93
CA PRO A 344 8.62 -12.22 -4.65
C PRO A 344 10.09 -12.09 -4.21
N GLU A 345 10.92 -13.06 -4.56
CA GLU A 345 12.36 -13.11 -4.27
C GLU A 345 13.22 -12.20 -5.17
N GLY A 346 12.59 -11.53 -6.15
CA GLY A 346 13.23 -10.58 -7.08
C GLY A 346 13.75 -11.19 -8.38
N ASP A 347 13.62 -12.50 -8.57
CA ASP A 347 13.99 -13.14 -9.83
C ASP A 347 13.00 -12.79 -10.95
N PHE A 348 13.53 -12.68 -12.17
CA PHE A 348 12.73 -12.41 -13.36
C PHE A 348 12.21 -13.72 -13.94
N GLY A 349 10.88 -13.82 -14.05
CA GLY A 349 10.19 -14.95 -14.64
C GLY A 349 10.09 -14.87 -16.17
N ASP A 350 9.07 -15.55 -16.69
CA ASP A 350 8.72 -15.51 -18.11
C ASP A 350 8.14 -14.16 -18.52
N TRP A 351 8.02 -13.95 -19.84
CA TRP A 351 7.32 -12.79 -20.40
C TRP A 351 5.91 -12.69 -19.82
N PHE A 352 5.55 -11.52 -19.31
CA PHE A 352 4.21 -11.30 -18.80
C PHE A 352 3.23 -11.23 -19.98
N THR A 353 2.21 -12.08 -20.01
CA THR A 353 1.31 -12.21 -21.17
C THR A 353 -0.07 -11.63 -20.93
N THR A 354 -0.74 -11.23 -22.00
CA THR A 354 -2.18 -10.93 -22.01
C THR A 354 -3.00 -12.22 -21.82
N GLN A 355 -4.32 -12.10 -21.74
CA GLN A 355 -5.22 -13.27 -21.73
C GLN A 355 -5.14 -14.10 -23.02
N SER A 356 -4.74 -13.51 -24.15
CA SER A 356 -4.53 -14.22 -25.42
C SER A 356 -3.19 -14.96 -25.50
N GLY A 357 -2.30 -14.77 -24.51
CA GLY A 357 -0.95 -15.35 -24.49
C GLY A 357 0.10 -14.48 -25.19
N ASP A 358 -0.27 -13.32 -25.72
CA ASP A 358 0.68 -12.39 -26.33
C ASP A 358 1.49 -11.65 -25.25
N PRO A 359 2.78 -11.32 -25.49
CA PRO A 359 3.53 -10.47 -24.56
C PRO A 359 2.84 -9.14 -24.30
N SER A 360 2.66 -8.82 -23.02
CA SER A 360 2.11 -7.55 -22.57
C SER A 360 3.09 -6.41 -22.82
N LYS A 361 2.54 -5.24 -23.15
CA LYS A 361 3.33 -4.04 -23.45
C LYS A 361 3.37 -3.09 -22.27
N VAL A 362 4.57 -2.67 -21.86
CA VAL A 362 4.79 -1.66 -20.84
C VAL A 362 4.12 -0.35 -21.24
N ALA A 363 3.49 0.32 -20.29
CA ALA A 363 2.92 1.65 -20.48
C ALA A 363 3.72 2.67 -19.67
N TRP A 364 4.19 3.74 -20.32
CA TRP A 364 4.92 4.82 -19.66
C TRP A 364 4.05 5.62 -18.68
N GLY A 365 4.67 6.18 -17.64
CA GLY A 365 4.05 7.12 -16.71
C GLY A 365 4.02 8.56 -17.24
N THR A 366 3.89 9.54 -16.35
CA THR A 366 3.98 10.95 -16.74
C THR A 366 5.44 11.34 -17.00
N PHE A 367 5.68 12.36 -17.84
CA PHE A 367 7.04 12.90 -18.02
C PHE A 367 7.63 13.45 -16.72
N GLY A 368 6.81 13.88 -15.77
CA GLY A 368 7.27 14.28 -14.44
C GLY A 368 7.90 13.13 -13.67
N ASP A 369 7.29 11.95 -13.69
CA ASP A 369 7.80 10.75 -13.01
C ASP A 369 9.10 10.24 -13.67
N ILE A 370 9.16 10.27 -15.01
CA ILE A 370 10.37 9.92 -15.76
C ILE A 370 11.51 10.90 -15.43
N GLY A 371 11.24 12.21 -15.48
CA GLY A 371 12.23 13.23 -15.17
C GLY A 371 12.75 13.09 -13.74
N LYS A 372 11.88 12.72 -12.78
CA LYS A 372 12.31 12.41 -11.43
C LYS A 372 13.24 11.20 -11.37
N ALA A 373 12.93 10.13 -12.09
CA ALA A 373 13.79 8.95 -12.13
C ALA A 373 15.16 9.26 -12.75
N VAL A 374 15.22 10.07 -13.81
CA VAL A 374 16.47 10.57 -14.38
C VAL A 374 17.28 11.33 -13.32
N SER A 375 16.66 12.28 -12.62
CA SER A 375 17.32 13.03 -11.55
C SER A 375 17.74 12.15 -10.36
N ALA A 376 16.98 11.11 -10.02
CA ALA A 376 17.37 10.14 -8.99
C ALA A 376 18.67 9.42 -9.35
N ILE A 377 18.79 8.93 -10.58
CA ILE A 377 20.00 8.26 -11.07
C ILE A 377 21.19 9.22 -11.08
N GLN A 378 20.98 10.44 -11.58
CA GLN A 378 22.03 11.46 -11.69
C GLN A 378 22.45 12.08 -10.35
N SER A 379 21.66 11.89 -9.28
CA SER A 379 21.97 12.44 -7.95
C SER A 379 23.24 11.87 -7.31
N GLY A 380 23.75 10.74 -7.80
CA GLY A 380 24.94 10.10 -7.23
C GLY A 380 24.80 9.70 -5.77
N GLY A 381 23.58 9.43 -5.32
CA GLY A 381 23.26 9.01 -3.97
C GLY A 381 23.05 10.13 -2.96
N ASP A 382 22.94 11.39 -3.40
CA ASP A 382 22.65 12.53 -2.52
C ASP A 382 21.25 12.45 -1.91
N MET A 383 21.21 12.21 -0.60
CA MET A 383 19.97 12.00 0.16
C MET A 383 19.10 13.26 0.27
N ASP A 384 19.69 14.46 0.27
CA ASP A 384 18.90 15.70 0.29
C ASP A 384 18.12 15.87 -1.04
N THR A 385 18.79 15.59 -2.17
CA THR A 385 18.16 15.56 -3.49
C THR A 385 17.11 14.45 -3.59
N ILE A 386 17.47 13.20 -3.24
CA ILE A 386 16.56 12.05 -3.30
C ILE A 386 15.32 12.29 -2.44
N SER A 387 15.48 12.75 -1.21
CA SER A 387 14.35 12.99 -0.31
C SER A 387 13.40 14.03 -0.91
N ARG A 388 13.89 15.19 -1.37
CA ARG A 388 13.04 16.22 -1.99
C ARG A 388 12.32 15.72 -3.25
N LEU A 389 13.01 14.94 -4.08
CA LEU A 389 12.52 14.39 -5.34
C LEU A 389 11.30 13.47 -5.16
N LEU A 390 11.33 12.59 -4.15
CA LEU A 390 10.26 11.65 -3.84
C LEU A 390 8.94 12.37 -3.50
N GLY A 391 9.01 13.66 -3.15
CA GLY A 391 7.86 14.53 -2.91
C GLY A 391 7.20 14.27 -1.56
N GLU A 392 5.94 14.67 -1.45
CA GLU A 392 5.23 14.71 -0.15
C GLU A 392 4.33 13.49 0.11
N LYS A 393 4.19 12.58 -0.86
CA LYS A 393 3.22 11.47 -0.76
C LYS A 393 3.80 10.32 0.05
N HIS A 394 3.16 9.98 1.17
CA HIS A 394 3.57 8.90 2.06
C HIS A 394 3.83 7.57 1.33
N LYS A 395 2.96 7.19 0.39
CA LYS A 395 3.10 5.96 -0.41
C LYS A 395 4.44 5.86 -1.11
N VAL A 396 4.87 6.90 -1.84
CA VAL A 396 6.11 6.88 -2.63
C VAL A 396 7.33 6.83 -1.71
N ARG A 397 7.30 7.58 -0.61
CA ARG A 397 8.40 7.63 0.38
C ARG A 397 8.55 6.31 1.14
N SER A 398 7.43 5.71 1.55
CA SER A 398 7.41 4.39 2.20
C SER A 398 7.85 3.29 1.22
N PHE A 399 7.47 3.41 -0.05
CA PHE A 399 7.88 2.46 -1.09
C PHE A 399 9.38 2.52 -1.34
N TYR A 400 9.96 3.72 -1.40
CA TYR A 400 11.41 3.90 -1.43
C TYR A 400 12.07 3.24 -0.21
N ASN A 401 11.61 3.51 1.02
CA ASN A 401 12.21 2.92 2.22
C ASN A 401 12.13 1.39 2.20
N ASN A 402 10.99 0.84 1.77
CA ASN A 402 10.81 -0.60 1.68
C ASN A 402 11.68 -1.24 0.59
N ILE A 403 12.08 -0.52 -0.46
CA ILE A 403 13.07 -1.01 -1.43
C ILE A 403 14.50 -0.84 -0.88
N GLU A 404 14.79 0.31 -0.27
CA GLU A 404 16.16 0.69 0.09
C GLU A 404 16.65 0.05 1.39
N VAL A 405 15.79 -0.04 2.39
CA VAL A 405 16.10 -0.60 3.72
C VAL A 405 14.98 -1.56 4.16
N PRO A 406 14.66 -2.62 3.38
CA PRO A 406 13.52 -3.50 3.66
C PRO A 406 13.57 -4.13 5.05
N ASN A 407 14.77 -4.38 5.58
CA ASN A 407 15.00 -5.08 6.83
C ASN A 407 15.20 -4.15 8.03
N ASP A 408 15.02 -2.84 7.86
CA ASP A 408 15.15 -1.88 8.95
C ASP A 408 13.91 -1.92 9.87
N PRO A 409 14.03 -2.41 11.12
CA PRO A 409 12.90 -2.54 12.02
C PRO A 409 12.53 -1.21 12.70
N ARG A 410 13.39 -0.18 12.62
CA ARG A 410 13.31 1.03 13.47
C ARG A 410 11.99 1.79 13.33
N PHE A 411 11.36 1.75 12.15
CA PHE A 411 10.22 2.61 11.82
C PHE A 411 8.99 1.88 11.27
N GLY A 412 9.11 0.56 11.02
CA GLY A 412 8.01 -0.26 10.51
C GLY A 412 7.35 0.34 9.25
N ASP A 413 8.14 0.69 8.22
CA ASP A 413 7.64 1.35 7.03
C ASP A 413 6.61 0.47 6.27
N VAL A 414 5.47 1.08 5.91
CA VAL A 414 4.35 0.40 5.23
C VAL A 414 3.93 1.22 4.01
N THR A 415 4.02 0.58 2.85
CA THR A 415 3.48 1.12 1.59
C THR A 415 1.99 0.78 1.50
N ALA A 416 1.16 1.60 2.14
CA ALA A 416 -0.29 1.44 2.09
C ALA A 416 -0.84 2.00 0.78
N ASP A 417 -0.81 1.20 -0.28
CA ASP A 417 -1.40 1.54 -1.57
C ASP A 417 -2.92 1.24 -1.63
N THR A 418 -3.51 1.30 -2.82
CA THR A 418 -4.93 0.97 -3.04
C THR A 418 -5.31 -0.42 -2.54
N HIS A 419 -4.43 -1.41 -2.70
CA HIS A 419 -4.70 -2.79 -2.29
C HIS A 419 -4.56 -2.94 -0.78
N GLN A 420 -3.65 -2.23 -0.12
CA GLN A 420 -3.61 -2.23 1.34
C GLN A 420 -4.88 -1.64 1.95
N VAL A 421 -5.46 -0.59 1.35
CA VAL A 421 -6.77 -0.07 1.78
C VAL A 421 -7.88 -1.11 1.53
N ALA A 422 -7.82 -1.82 0.40
CA ALA A 422 -8.75 -2.91 0.10
C ALA A 422 -8.66 -4.03 1.15
N ALA A 423 -7.45 -4.39 1.61
CA ALA A 423 -7.23 -5.37 2.66
C ALA A 423 -7.74 -4.86 4.02
N ALA A 424 -7.39 -3.62 4.39
CA ALA A 424 -7.84 -2.98 5.61
C ALA A 424 -9.37 -2.88 5.71
N GLN A 425 -10.08 -2.66 4.60
CA GLN A 425 -11.54 -2.61 4.60
C GLN A 425 -12.21 -3.94 4.21
N LEU A 426 -11.43 -4.94 3.79
CA LEU A 426 -11.92 -6.17 3.13
C LEU A 426 -12.99 -5.85 2.07
N ARG A 427 -12.65 -4.94 1.16
CA ARG A 427 -13.56 -4.45 0.10
C ARG A 427 -12.88 -4.45 -1.27
N PRO A 428 -13.63 -4.65 -2.37
CA PRO A 428 -13.13 -4.62 -3.74
C PRO A 428 -12.83 -3.19 -4.23
N LEU A 429 -11.86 -2.52 -3.60
CA LEU A 429 -11.55 -1.11 -3.87
C LEU A 429 -10.65 -0.93 -5.10
N SER A 430 -10.74 0.26 -5.71
CA SER A 430 -9.89 0.71 -6.82
C SER A 430 -9.35 2.11 -6.54
N GLY A 431 -8.44 2.61 -7.38
CA GLY A 431 -7.92 3.98 -7.26
C GLY A 431 -9.00 5.08 -7.31
N ALA A 432 -10.18 4.77 -7.85
CA ALA A 432 -11.32 5.69 -7.92
C ALA A 432 -12.28 5.56 -6.71
N SER A 433 -12.08 4.59 -5.83
CA SER A 433 -12.93 4.40 -4.65
C SER A 433 -12.70 5.54 -3.64
N GLU A 434 -13.77 6.07 -3.06
CA GLU A 434 -13.73 7.20 -2.11
C GLU A 434 -12.73 6.96 -0.96
N ALA A 435 -12.76 5.77 -0.35
CA ALA A 435 -11.82 5.38 0.72
C ALA A 435 -10.35 5.47 0.29
N VAL A 436 -10.03 5.09 -0.96
CA VAL A 436 -8.66 5.12 -1.49
C VAL A 436 -8.23 6.55 -1.81
N ILE A 437 -9.14 7.37 -2.32
CA ILE A 437 -8.91 8.80 -2.57
C ILE A 437 -8.63 9.55 -1.27
N GLN A 438 -9.42 9.29 -0.23
CA GLN A 438 -9.24 9.86 1.12
C GLN A 438 -7.94 9.37 1.77
N HIS A 439 -7.60 8.10 1.59
CA HIS A 439 -6.36 7.52 2.11
C HIS A 439 -5.11 8.15 1.47
N LEU A 440 -5.05 8.25 0.15
CA LEU A 440 -3.89 8.77 -0.59
C LEU A 440 -3.88 10.30 -0.73
N ALA A 441 -4.92 10.97 -0.25
CA ALA A 441 -5.19 12.40 -0.48
C ALA A 441 -5.06 12.77 -1.98
N SER A 442 -5.67 11.97 -2.86
CA SER A 442 -5.53 12.11 -4.32
C SER A 442 -6.45 13.15 -4.95
N GLY A 443 -7.41 13.68 -4.19
CA GLY A 443 -8.44 14.61 -4.67
C GLY A 443 -9.52 13.88 -5.49
N GLY A 444 -10.73 13.77 -4.93
CA GLY A 444 -11.85 13.14 -5.62
C GLY A 444 -12.51 14.06 -6.65
N PRO A 445 -13.41 13.51 -7.48
CA PRO A 445 -14.27 14.30 -8.38
C PRO A 445 -15.00 15.43 -7.64
N ALA A 446 -15.41 16.47 -8.37
CA ALA A 446 -16.17 17.58 -7.80
C ALA A 446 -17.39 17.07 -7.01
N GLY A 447 -17.57 17.58 -5.79
CA GLY A 447 -18.62 17.13 -4.86
C GLY A 447 -18.23 15.96 -3.94
N SER A 448 -17.05 15.36 -4.11
CA SER A 448 -16.58 14.30 -3.21
C SER A 448 -16.19 14.86 -1.83
N VAL A 449 -16.49 14.10 -0.78
CA VAL A 449 -15.97 14.40 0.57
C VAL A 449 -14.53 13.93 0.64
N ASN A 450 -13.61 14.89 0.55
CA ASN A 450 -12.17 14.62 0.58
C ASN A 450 -11.63 14.61 2.01
N SER A 451 -10.58 13.83 2.24
CA SER A 451 -9.73 13.97 3.41
C SER A 451 -8.96 15.30 3.38
N ARG A 452 -8.60 15.81 4.55
CA ARG A 452 -7.68 16.94 4.72
C ARG A 452 -6.23 16.48 4.83
N SER A 453 -5.34 17.42 4.59
CA SER A 453 -3.88 17.27 4.70
C SER A 453 -3.32 18.49 5.42
N SER A 454 -2.20 18.32 6.11
CA SER A 454 -1.52 19.40 6.83
C SER A 454 -0.12 19.61 6.27
N ALA A 455 0.17 20.82 5.79
CA ALA A 455 1.52 21.20 5.36
C ALA A 455 2.46 21.45 6.55
N ILE A 456 1.91 21.67 7.75
CA ILE A 456 2.68 21.90 8.98
C ILE A 456 3.26 20.59 9.52
N THR A 457 2.45 19.53 9.55
CA THR A 457 2.87 18.20 10.01
C THR A 457 3.25 17.28 8.86
N GLY A 458 2.98 17.66 7.61
CA GLY A 458 3.21 16.80 6.43
C GLY A 458 2.24 15.63 6.31
N VAL A 459 1.23 15.50 7.18
CA VAL A 459 0.19 14.47 7.12
C VAL A 459 -0.66 14.65 5.86
N LYS A 460 -0.88 13.57 5.12
CA LYS A 460 -1.73 13.51 3.93
C LYS A 460 -2.79 12.43 4.10
N GLY A 461 -4.06 12.85 4.13
CA GLY A 461 -5.20 11.95 4.10
C GLY A 461 -5.38 11.12 5.37
N THR A 462 -6.01 9.96 5.24
CA THR A 462 -6.20 8.99 6.34
C THR A 462 -5.06 7.97 6.46
N TYR A 463 -3.93 8.22 5.79
CA TYR A 463 -2.86 7.25 5.56
C TYR A 463 -2.30 6.60 6.84
N GLY A 464 -2.13 7.38 7.91
CA GLY A 464 -1.58 6.92 9.19
C GLY A 464 -2.43 5.82 9.83
N LEU A 465 -3.75 5.83 9.66
CA LEU A 465 -4.65 4.84 10.25
C LEU A 465 -4.43 3.44 9.66
N VAL A 466 -4.34 3.34 8.32
CA VAL A 466 -4.07 2.05 7.65
C VAL A 466 -2.63 1.60 7.91
N ASN A 467 -1.69 2.54 8.03
CA ASN A 467 -0.30 2.23 8.40
C ASN A 467 -0.22 1.58 9.78
N ASP A 468 -0.82 2.19 10.80
CA ASP A 468 -0.79 1.64 12.15
C ASP A 468 -1.55 0.32 12.26
N ALA A 469 -2.71 0.20 11.61
CA ALA A 469 -3.41 -1.09 11.53
C ALA A 469 -2.53 -2.19 10.91
N THR A 470 -1.74 -1.85 9.87
CA THR A 470 -0.85 -2.81 9.22
C THR A 470 0.35 -3.15 10.10
N ARG A 471 0.94 -2.17 10.81
CA ARG A 471 2.03 -2.40 11.76
C ARG A 471 1.59 -3.30 12.91
N GLN A 472 0.42 -3.02 13.51
CA GLN A 472 -0.13 -3.84 14.59
C GLN A 472 -0.48 -5.25 14.13
N PHE A 473 -1.03 -5.41 12.92
CA PHE A 473 -1.23 -6.73 12.33
C PHE A 473 0.11 -7.47 12.13
N ALA A 474 1.10 -6.78 11.56
CA ALA A 474 2.40 -7.38 11.27
C ALA A 474 3.08 -7.84 12.58
N GLU A 475 3.02 -7.02 13.63
CA GLU A 475 3.53 -7.36 14.96
C GLU A 475 2.88 -8.62 15.52
N ASP A 476 1.53 -8.71 15.52
CA ASP A 476 0.80 -9.91 15.95
C ASP A 476 1.20 -11.16 15.15
N ALA A 477 1.51 -11.00 13.86
CA ALA A 477 1.93 -12.09 12.98
C ALA A 477 3.43 -12.40 13.04
N GLY A 478 4.22 -11.67 13.84
CA GLY A 478 5.68 -11.83 13.90
C GLY A 478 6.42 -11.36 12.63
N LEU A 479 5.85 -10.39 11.92
CA LEU A 479 6.34 -9.86 10.64
C LEU A 479 6.81 -8.40 10.78
N LEU A 480 7.74 -7.99 9.91
CA LEU A 480 8.02 -6.56 9.69
C LEU A 480 6.82 -5.88 9.01
N GLY A 481 6.62 -4.57 9.21
CA GLY A 481 5.51 -3.82 8.60
C GLY A 481 5.39 -4.02 7.09
N ARG A 482 6.50 -3.95 6.35
CA ARG A 482 6.57 -4.20 4.90
C ARG A 482 6.23 -5.65 4.49
N ALA A 483 6.55 -6.61 5.35
CA ALA A 483 6.20 -8.01 5.16
C ALA A 483 4.70 -8.24 5.42
N GLY A 484 4.14 -7.70 6.50
CA GLY A 484 2.69 -7.76 6.77
C GLY A 484 1.85 -7.06 5.69
N GLN A 485 2.31 -5.93 5.17
CA GLN A 485 1.73 -5.27 4.01
C GLN A 485 1.65 -6.23 2.81
N SER A 486 2.78 -6.82 2.42
CA SER A 486 2.83 -7.73 1.27
C SER A 486 2.03 -9.01 1.47
N ALA A 487 2.03 -9.55 2.69
CA ALA A 487 1.29 -10.73 3.11
C ALA A 487 -0.23 -10.57 3.08
N THR A 488 -0.75 -9.34 2.96
CA THR A 488 -2.21 -9.06 2.88
C THR A 488 -2.60 -8.42 1.55
N TRP A 489 -1.67 -7.68 0.95
CA TRP A 489 -1.77 -7.11 -0.39
C TRP A 489 -1.97 -8.16 -1.48
N GLU A 490 -1.22 -9.27 -1.46
CA GLU A 490 -1.43 -10.33 -2.45
C GLU A 490 -2.75 -11.07 -2.29
N PRO A 491 -3.10 -11.55 -1.07
CA PRO A 491 -4.38 -12.19 -0.84
C PRO A 491 -5.58 -11.38 -1.29
N VAL A 492 -5.62 -10.07 -1.01
CA VAL A 492 -6.77 -9.25 -1.40
C VAL A 492 -6.85 -9.01 -2.92
N ARG A 493 -5.72 -9.03 -3.63
CA ARG A 493 -5.69 -8.97 -5.11
C ARG A 493 -6.29 -10.23 -5.72
N GLU A 494 -5.99 -11.38 -5.12
CA GLU A 494 -6.50 -12.68 -5.56
C GLU A 494 -7.92 -12.97 -5.06
N LEU A 495 -8.34 -12.36 -3.94
CA LEU A 495 -9.74 -12.38 -3.47
C LEU A 495 -10.63 -11.50 -4.35
N PHE A 496 -10.14 -10.31 -4.74
CA PHE A 496 -10.86 -9.39 -5.62
C PHE A 496 -10.06 -9.06 -6.89
N PRO A 497 -9.92 -10.00 -7.85
CA PRO A 497 -9.27 -9.71 -9.13
C PRO A 497 -9.99 -8.61 -9.91
N ALA A 498 -9.31 -7.95 -10.85
CA ALA A 498 -9.88 -6.82 -11.61
C ALA A 498 -11.25 -7.14 -12.26
N LYS A 499 -11.39 -8.34 -12.84
CA LYS A 499 -12.65 -8.81 -13.45
C LYS A 499 -13.80 -9.00 -12.45
N TRP A 500 -13.48 -9.16 -11.16
CA TRP A 500 -14.46 -9.38 -10.10
C TRP A 500 -15.06 -8.08 -9.59
N LYS A 501 -14.34 -6.95 -9.69
CA LYS A 501 -14.72 -5.63 -9.16
C LYS A 501 -15.80 -4.93 -10.01
N THR A 502 -16.95 -5.57 -10.15
CA THR A 502 -18.13 -5.03 -10.84
C THR A 502 -19.02 -4.24 -9.88
N ALA A 503 -19.83 -3.32 -10.40
CA ALA A 503 -20.77 -2.55 -9.56
C ALA A 503 -21.71 -3.46 -8.74
N LYS A 504 -22.17 -4.57 -9.34
CA LYS A 504 -23.01 -5.57 -8.67
C LYS A 504 -22.29 -6.24 -7.50
N ASN A 505 -21.06 -6.69 -7.71
CA ASN A 505 -20.30 -7.39 -6.66
C ASN A 505 -19.88 -6.42 -5.55
N ASN A 506 -19.52 -5.18 -5.90
CA ASN A 506 -19.23 -4.15 -4.93
C ASN A 506 -20.45 -3.84 -4.05
N ALA A 507 -21.64 -3.69 -4.65
CA ALA A 507 -22.88 -3.49 -3.91
C ALA A 507 -23.19 -4.68 -2.99
N ALA A 508 -22.99 -5.91 -3.43
CA ALA A 508 -23.20 -7.09 -2.60
C ALA A 508 -22.26 -7.16 -1.38
N VAL A 509 -21.00 -6.76 -1.54
CA VAL A 509 -20.06 -6.62 -0.40
C VAL A 509 -20.50 -5.50 0.54
N ASP A 510 -20.91 -4.36 -0.02
CA ASP A 510 -21.39 -3.23 0.77
C ASP A 510 -22.68 -3.57 1.54
N ASP A 511 -23.57 -4.41 0.99
CA ASP A 511 -24.77 -4.91 1.67
C ASP A 511 -24.42 -5.81 2.87
N ILE A 512 -23.40 -6.66 2.75
CA ILE A 512 -22.91 -7.49 3.87
C ILE A 512 -22.36 -6.60 4.98
N TRP A 513 -21.54 -5.61 4.62
CA TRP A 513 -21.04 -4.63 5.58
C TRP A 513 -22.17 -3.79 6.19
N GLY A 514 -23.19 -3.46 5.41
CA GLY A 514 -24.39 -2.80 5.89
C GLY A 514 -25.19 -3.64 6.89
N ALA A 515 -25.23 -4.97 6.74
CA ALA A 515 -25.86 -5.86 7.73
C ALA A 515 -25.07 -5.86 9.05
N TYR A 516 -23.74 -5.83 9.00
CA TYR A 516 -22.90 -5.63 10.18
C TYR A 516 -23.16 -4.26 10.83
N ASP A 517 -23.21 -3.18 10.04
CA ASP A 517 -23.51 -1.82 10.55
C ASP A 517 -24.88 -1.73 11.25
N ARG A 518 -25.85 -2.55 10.84
CA ARG A 518 -27.18 -2.65 11.48
C ARG A 518 -27.23 -3.61 12.68
N GLY A 519 -26.12 -4.28 13.00
CA GLY A 519 -26.05 -5.29 14.07
C GLY A 519 -26.77 -6.60 13.74
N GLU A 520 -27.08 -6.85 12.47
CA GLU A 520 -27.79 -8.06 12.02
C GLU A 520 -26.89 -9.30 12.00
N ILE A 521 -25.58 -9.08 11.79
CA ILE A 521 -24.54 -10.11 11.82
C ILE A 521 -23.31 -9.61 12.58
N PRO A 522 -22.57 -10.48 13.30
CA PRO A 522 -21.29 -10.13 13.89
C PRO A 522 -20.19 -9.95 12.83
N ILE A 523 -19.11 -9.27 13.20
CA ILE A 523 -18.01 -8.93 12.27
C ILE A 523 -17.35 -10.15 11.62
N GLU A 524 -17.15 -11.24 12.36
CA GLU A 524 -16.56 -12.47 11.80
C GLU A 524 -17.44 -13.10 10.73
N GLN A 525 -18.77 -13.03 10.92
CA GLN A 525 -19.72 -13.51 9.92
C GLN A 525 -19.70 -12.62 8.67
N ALA A 526 -19.53 -11.30 8.83
CA ALA A 526 -19.38 -10.39 7.69
C ALA A 526 -18.13 -10.72 6.87
N ARG A 527 -16.97 -10.87 7.53
CA ARG A 527 -15.70 -11.24 6.87
C ARG A 527 -15.83 -12.56 6.11
N LYS A 528 -16.39 -13.59 6.76
CA LYS A 528 -16.61 -14.89 6.14
C LYS A 528 -17.57 -14.81 4.95
N ALA A 529 -18.68 -14.09 5.08
CA ALA A 529 -19.66 -13.95 4.00
C ALA A 529 -19.06 -13.24 2.77
N ILE A 530 -18.21 -12.23 2.98
CA ILE A 530 -17.48 -11.55 1.90
C ILE A 530 -16.50 -12.51 1.22
N PHE A 531 -15.76 -13.28 2.03
CA PHE A 531 -14.80 -14.28 1.52
C PHE A 531 -15.49 -15.35 0.68
N ASP A 532 -16.60 -15.91 1.17
CA ASP A 532 -17.41 -16.92 0.48
C ASP A 532 -18.02 -16.34 -0.81
N LEU A 533 -18.53 -15.10 -0.76
CA LEU A 533 -19.09 -14.40 -1.94
C LEU A 533 -18.05 -14.20 -3.04
N ALA A 534 -16.80 -13.93 -2.66
CA ALA A 534 -15.68 -13.76 -3.59
C ALA A 534 -15.20 -15.08 -4.20
N GLY A 535 -15.51 -16.22 -3.56
CA GLY A 535 -15.06 -17.55 -3.98
C GLY A 535 -13.69 -17.94 -3.41
N GLY A 536 -13.22 -17.24 -2.38
CA GLY A 536 -11.92 -17.46 -1.73
C GLY A 536 -10.74 -16.83 -2.46
N ILE A 537 -9.54 -17.02 -1.90
CA ILE A 537 -8.28 -16.46 -2.43
C ILE A 537 -7.75 -17.34 -3.56
N GLY A 538 -7.58 -16.75 -4.75
CA GLY A 538 -6.96 -17.38 -5.91
C GLY A 538 -5.46 -17.69 -5.75
N THR A 539 -4.91 -18.40 -6.73
CA THR A 539 -3.46 -18.66 -6.81
C THR A 539 -2.80 -17.69 -7.79
N PRO A 540 -1.82 -16.89 -7.34
CA PRO A 540 -1.19 -15.88 -8.15
C PRO A 540 -0.26 -16.55 -9.16
N GLU A 541 0.03 -15.84 -10.25
CA GLU A 541 0.84 -16.38 -11.34
C GLU A 541 2.21 -16.86 -10.87
N TRP A 542 2.90 -16.07 -10.05
CA TRP A 542 4.24 -16.36 -9.53
C TRP A 542 4.32 -17.58 -8.59
N ALA A 543 3.17 -18.07 -8.11
CA ALA A 543 3.09 -19.28 -7.27
C ALA A 543 2.92 -20.57 -8.09
N ARG A 544 2.76 -20.47 -9.42
CA ARG A 544 2.62 -21.63 -10.31
C ARG A 544 3.98 -22.31 -10.52
N SER A 545 3.98 -23.63 -10.60
CA SER A 545 5.19 -24.43 -10.84
C SER A 545 5.75 -24.23 -12.25
N GLY A 546 7.07 -24.32 -12.41
CA GLY A 546 7.73 -24.39 -13.73
C GLY A 546 8.06 -23.04 -14.37
N ILE A 547 7.98 -21.94 -13.63
CA ILE A 547 8.43 -20.62 -14.11
C ILE A 547 9.95 -20.64 -14.22
N GLY A 548 10.48 -20.38 -15.42
CA GLY A 548 11.91 -20.15 -15.60
C GLY A 548 12.30 -18.86 -14.91
N ALA A 549 13.18 -18.92 -13.91
CA ALA A 549 13.62 -17.76 -13.15
C ALA A 549 15.07 -17.41 -13.48
N SER A 550 15.34 -16.13 -13.68
CA SER A 550 16.69 -15.60 -13.86
C SER A 550 17.00 -14.56 -12.80
N SER A 551 18.22 -14.63 -12.26
CA SER A 551 18.70 -13.67 -11.27
C SER A 551 18.75 -12.26 -11.88
N PRO A 552 18.35 -11.19 -11.14
CA PRO A 552 18.42 -9.83 -11.64
C PRO A 552 19.86 -9.37 -11.97
N TYR A 553 20.87 -10.03 -11.41
CA TYR A 553 22.29 -9.79 -11.72
C TYR A 553 22.72 -10.35 -13.09
N GLN A 554 21.94 -11.25 -13.68
CA GLN A 554 22.25 -11.93 -14.95
C GLN A 554 21.19 -11.70 -16.04
N GLY A 555 19.96 -11.38 -15.63
CA GLY A 555 18.83 -11.17 -16.52
C GLY A 555 18.49 -9.69 -16.75
N SER A 556 17.48 -9.48 -17.59
CA SER A 556 16.85 -8.18 -17.82
C SER A 556 15.35 -8.35 -17.78
N THR A 557 14.62 -7.36 -17.26
CA THR A 557 13.16 -7.33 -17.31
C THR A 557 12.61 -7.19 -18.72
N TYR A 558 13.42 -6.75 -19.70
CA TYR A 558 12.93 -6.38 -21.03
C TYR A 558 13.81 -6.78 -22.22
N ARG A 559 14.96 -7.41 -21.98
CA ARG A 559 15.85 -7.92 -23.03
C ARG A 559 15.73 -9.43 -23.22
#